data_AF-A0A090QSU5-F1
#
_entry.id   AF-A0A090QSU5-F1
#
_cell.length_a   1.000
_cell.length_b   1.000
_cell.length_c   1.000
_cell.angle_alpha   90.00
_cell.angle_beta   90.00
_cell.angle_gamma   90.00
#
_symmetry.space_group_name_H-M   'P 1'
#
loop_
_entity.id
_entity.type
_entity.pdbx_description
1 polymer ?
#
loop_
_entity_poly.entity_id
_entity_poly.type
_entity_poly.pdbx_seq_one_letter_code
_entity_poly.pdbx_strand_id
1 'polypeptide(L)'
;MKKFVDTGKLGPFANAYWGNPSYSFTPEQNLIGLSHYFKALEIQRIVAEMMAIWGGKNPHPQSVVVGGITCVRDMINPARLQEWAQRRATVVDFIERAYQPISSWQRPLTDKSRPYWAG
;
A
#
# COMPACT_ATOMS: atom_id res chain seq x y z
N MET A 1 -1.32 -18.43 7.02
CA MET A 1 0.11 -18.47 7.37
C MET A 1 0.60 -19.85 7.79
N LYS A 2 0.03 -20.50 8.81
CA LYS A 2 0.48 -21.83 9.27
C LYS A 2 0.66 -22.85 8.14
N LYS A 3 -0.36 -23.04 7.30
CA LYS A 3 -0.29 -23.90 6.10
C LYS A 3 0.86 -23.56 5.15
N PHE A 4 1.25 -22.29 5.03
CA PHE A 4 2.35 -21.85 4.17
C PHE A 4 3.71 -22.21 4.80
N VAL A 5 3.86 -21.99 6.11
CA VAL A 5 5.07 -22.36 6.86
C VAL A 5 5.29 -23.88 6.83
N ASP A 6 4.21 -24.65 7.01
CA ASP A 6 4.24 -26.11 7.02
C ASP A 6 4.71 -26.72 5.68
N THR A 7 4.69 -25.96 4.57
CA THR A 7 5.23 -26.43 3.29
C THR A 7 6.75 -26.52 3.24
N GLY A 8 7.45 -25.88 4.19
CA GLY A 8 8.91 -25.72 4.18
C GLY A 8 9.46 -24.79 3.10
N LYS A 9 8.62 -24.28 2.18
CA LYS A 9 9.01 -23.39 1.07
C LYS A 9 8.71 -21.94 1.42
N LEU A 10 9.52 -21.38 2.33
CA LEU A 10 9.25 -20.07 2.93
C LEU A 10 9.49 -18.87 1.99
N GLY A 11 10.17 -19.07 0.86
CA GLY A 11 10.39 -18.03 -0.15
C GLY A 11 11.02 -16.77 0.45
N PRO A 12 10.39 -15.58 0.35
CA PRO A 12 10.93 -14.34 0.90
C PRO A 12 11.05 -14.34 2.44
N PHE A 13 10.45 -15.32 3.13
CA PHE A 13 10.53 -15.47 4.58
C PHE A 13 11.63 -16.47 5.03
N ALA A 14 12.33 -17.11 4.08
CA ALA A 14 13.43 -18.02 4.38
C ALA A 14 14.67 -17.26 4.88
N ASN A 15 15.43 -17.85 5.81
CA ASN A 15 16.69 -17.31 6.35
C ASN A 15 16.60 -15.87 6.90
N ALA A 16 15.43 -15.45 7.36
CA ALA A 16 15.25 -14.13 7.98
C ALA A 16 15.60 -14.15 9.48
N TYR A 17 15.66 -12.96 10.09
CA TYR A 17 16.09 -12.75 11.47
C TYR A 17 15.01 -13.04 12.52
N TRP A 18 14.21 -14.09 12.32
CA TRP A 18 13.14 -14.45 13.24
C TRP A 18 13.68 -14.70 14.65
N GLY A 19 13.03 -14.10 15.67
CA GLY A 19 13.46 -14.19 17.07
C GLY A 19 14.61 -13.25 17.46
N ASN A 20 15.05 -12.36 16.57
CA ASN A 20 16.04 -11.34 16.92
C ASN A 20 15.53 -10.46 18.11
N PRO A 21 16.33 -10.26 19.19
CA PRO A 21 15.94 -9.45 20.34
C PRO A 21 15.55 -8.00 20.02
N SER A 22 15.99 -7.47 18.88
CA SER A 22 15.60 -6.14 18.41
C SER A 22 14.15 -6.04 17.92
N TYR A 23 13.46 -7.17 17.72
CA TYR A 23 12.02 -7.17 17.42
C TYR A 23 11.21 -6.98 18.69
N SER A 24 10.45 -5.88 18.75
CA SER A 24 9.76 -5.41 19.96
C SER A 24 8.24 -5.62 19.97
N PHE A 25 7.65 -6.03 18.85
CA PHE A 25 6.20 -6.22 18.74
C PHE A 25 5.72 -7.54 19.37
N THR A 26 4.52 -7.49 19.97
CA THR A 26 3.86 -8.70 20.50
C THR A 26 3.44 -9.64 19.35
N PRO A 27 3.20 -10.93 19.63
CA PRO A 27 2.68 -11.86 18.62
C PRO A 27 1.38 -11.40 17.94
N GLU A 28 0.47 -10.76 18.69
CA GLU A 28 -0.79 -10.22 18.18
C GLU A 28 -0.56 -9.03 17.24
N GLN A 29 0.35 -8.12 17.60
CA GLN A 29 0.75 -7.01 16.75
C GLN A 29 1.41 -7.49 15.46
N ASN A 30 2.28 -8.50 15.54
CA ASN A 30 2.90 -9.11 14.37
C ASN A 30 1.86 -9.76 13.45
N LEU A 31 0.83 -10.40 14.00
CA LEU A 31 -0.25 -11.00 13.20
C LEU A 31 -1.08 -9.94 12.46
N ILE A 32 -1.41 -8.84 13.12
CA ILE A 32 -2.11 -7.70 12.48
C ILE A 32 -1.21 -7.04 11.43
N GLY A 33 0.09 -6.87 11.72
CA GLY A 33 1.07 -6.38 10.75
C GLY A 33 1.16 -7.24 9.51
N LEU A 34 1.18 -8.56 9.69
CA LEU A 34 1.21 -9.50 8.58
C LEU A 34 -0.07 -9.44 7.73
N SER A 35 -1.25 -9.30 8.34
CA SER A 35 -2.50 -9.17 7.59
C SER A 35 -2.55 -7.87 6.78
N HIS A 36 -2.11 -6.76 7.37
CA HIS A 36 -2.02 -5.47 6.70
C HIS A 36 -0.97 -5.48 5.59
N TYR A 37 0.16 -6.19 5.76
CA TYR A 37 1.17 -6.37 4.71
C TYR A 37 0.57 -7.00 3.46
N PHE A 38 -0.19 -8.09 3.60
CA PHE A 38 -0.84 -8.72 2.45
C PHE A 38 -1.93 -7.83 1.84
N LYS A 39 -2.69 -7.09 2.65
CA LYS A 39 -3.66 -6.14 2.13
C LYS A 39 -3.00 -5.00 1.37
N ALA A 40 -1.85 -4.50 1.83
CA ALA A 40 -1.09 -3.47 1.13
C ALA A 40 -0.65 -3.93 -0.27
N LEU A 41 -0.26 -5.21 -0.43
CA LEU A 41 0.09 -5.79 -1.73
C LEU A 41 -1.08 -5.80 -2.73
N GLU A 42 -2.32 -5.91 -2.24
CA GLU A 42 -3.52 -5.76 -3.04
C GLU A 42 -3.79 -4.28 -3.37
N ILE A 43 -3.69 -3.40 -2.37
CA ILE A 43 -3.97 -1.96 -2.54
C ILE A 43 -2.99 -1.29 -3.49
N GLN A 44 -1.70 -1.64 -3.48
CA GLN A 44 -0.72 -1.10 -4.42
C GLN A 44 -1.08 -1.42 -5.88
N ARG A 45 -1.74 -2.57 -6.14
CA ARG A 45 -2.25 -2.91 -7.48
C ARG A 45 -3.39 -1.97 -7.87
N ILE A 46 -4.30 -1.67 -6.95
CA ILE A 46 -5.40 -0.72 -7.21
C ILE A 46 -4.84 0.68 -7.52
N VAL A 47 -3.81 1.12 -6.81
CA VAL A 47 -3.10 2.39 -7.11
C VAL A 47 -2.46 2.34 -8.50
N ALA A 48 -1.88 1.22 -8.90
CA ALA A 48 -1.34 1.02 -10.25
C ALA A 48 -2.42 1.12 -11.33
N GLU A 49 -3.58 0.51 -11.10
CA GLU A 49 -4.74 0.59 -12.00
C GLU A 49 -5.26 2.04 -12.10
N MET A 50 -5.31 2.78 -10.99
CA MET A 50 -5.68 4.20 -10.99
C MET A 50 -4.76 5.05 -11.88
N MET A 51 -3.44 4.79 -11.85
CA MET A 51 -2.51 5.44 -12.76
C MET A 51 -2.74 5.01 -14.22
N ALA A 52 -3.09 3.75 -14.47
CA ALA A 52 -3.35 3.24 -15.82
C ALA A 52 -4.63 3.83 -16.46
N ILE A 53 -5.64 4.24 -15.68
CA ILE A 53 -6.84 4.92 -16.20
C ILE A 53 -6.47 6.16 -17.03
N TRP A 54 -5.46 6.91 -16.58
CA TRP A 54 -4.99 8.13 -17.27
C TRP A 54 -3.69 7.92 -18.04
N GLY A 55 -2.84 6.99 -17.59
CA GLY A 55 -1.48 6.77 -18.09
C GLY A 55 -1.35 5.65 -19.11
N GLY A 56 -2.43 4.91 -19.37
CA GLY A 56 -2.47 3.71 -20.20
C GLY A 56 -1.85 2.47 -19.54
N LYS A 57 -0.78 2.64 -18.73
CA LYS A 57 -0.12 1.58 -17.98
C LYS A 57 0.57 2.10 -16.71
N ASN A 58 0.89 1.17 -15.82
CA ASN A 58 1.81 1.36 -14.70
C ASN A 58 2.61 0.06 -14.49
N PRO A 59 3.95 0.08 -14.40
CA PRO A 59 4.85 1.25 -14.42
C PRO A 59 5.00 1.93 -15.80
N HIS A 60 5.57 3.14 -15.80
CA HIS A 60 5.89 3.98 -16.98
C HIS A 60 4.69 4.50 -17.77
N PRO A 61 3.87 5.41 -17.20
CA PRO A 61 2.74 6.00 -17.90
C PRO A 61 3.21 6.73 -19.17
N GLN A 62 2.43 6.63 -20.25
CA GLN A 62 2.74 7.27 -21.55
C GLN A 62 1.93 8.55 -21.78
N SER A 63 1.17 8.99 -20.78
CA SER A 63 0.26 10.12 -20.94
C SER A 63 0.92 11.48 -20.84
N VAL A 64 2.11 11.58 -20.26
CA VAL A 64 2.84 12.83 -20.12
C VAL A 64 3.61 13.14 -21.39
N VAL A 65 3.41 14.35 -21.92
CA VAL A 65 4.11 14.89 -23.09
C VAL A 65 4.59 16.31 -22.79
N VAL A 66 5.54 16.82 -23.59
CA VAL A 66 5.95 18.22 -23.47
C VAL A 66 4.72 19.12 -23.70
N GLY A 67 4.43 20.00 -22.74
CA GLY A 67 3.30 20.92 -22.80
C GLY A 67 1.98 20.38 -22.26
N GLY A 68 1.91 19.13 -21.77
CA GLY A 68 0.69 18.64 -21.11
C GLY A 68 0.56 17.12 -21.03
N ILE A 69 -0.66 16.64 -21.29
CA ILE A 69 -1.02 15.23 -21.22
C ILE A 69 -1.86 14.81 -22.42
N THR A 70 -1.79 13.54 -22.82
CA THR A 70 -2.54 12.99 -23.95
C THR A 70 -3.94 12.49 -23.58
N CYS A 71 -4.21 12.27 -22.29
CA CYS A 71 -5.44 11.64 -21.79
C CYS A 71 -6.56 12.62 -21.40
N VAL A 72 -6.58 13.84 -21.94
CA VAL A 72 -7.58 14.87 -21.60
C VAL A 72 -9.01 14.37 -21.84
N ARG A 73 -9.26 13.64 -22.95
CA ARG A 73 -10.59 13.09 -23.27
C ARG A 73 -11.07 12.08 -22.24
N ASP A 74 -10.17 11.25 -21.73
CA ASP A 74 -10.52 10.32 -20.65
C ASP A 74 -10.79 11.10 -19.36
N MET A 75 -9.97 12.10 -19.03
CA MET A 75 -10.13 12.87 -17.78
C MET A 75 -11.46 13.64 -17.69
N ILE A 76 -12.03 14.05 -18.81
CA ILE A 76 -13.34 14.71 -18.84
C ILE A 76 -14.50 13.72 -19.02
N ASN A 77 -14.22 12.43 -19.24
CA ASN A 77 -15.24 11.41 -19.38
C ASN A 77 -15.81 11.05 -18.00
N PRO A 78 -17.12 11.24 -17.77
CA PRO A 78 -17.74 10.96 -16.46
C PRO A 78 -17.57 9.51 -15.99
N ALA A 79 -17.61 8.54 -16.90
CA ALA A 79 -17.44 7.14 -16.55
C ALA A 79 -16.02 6.84 -16.05
N ARG A 80 -14.99 7.42 -16.70
CA ARG A 80 -13.58 7.27 -16.28
C ARG A 80 -13.31 7.99 -14.96
N LEU A 81 -13.88 9.17 -14.76
CA LEU A 81 -13.79 9.90 -13.49
C LEU A 81 -14.41 9.11 -12.34
N GLN A 82 -15.60 8.56 -12.55
CA GLN A 82 -16.28 7.73 -11.56
C GLN A 82 -15.48 6.45 -11.25
N GLU A 83 -14.95 5.81 -12.29
CA GLU A 83 -14.09 4.65 -12.20
C GLU A 83 -12.84 4.92 -11.33
N TRP A 84 -12.18 6.06 -11.53
CA TRP A 84 -11.04 6.50 -10.72
C TRP A 84 -11.46 6.85 -9.28
N ALA A 85 -12.60 7.52 -9.11
CA ALA A 85 -13.12 7.93 -7.81
C ALA A 85 -13.44 6.75 -6.89
N GLN A 86 -14.03 5.68 -7.42
CA GLN A 86 -14.32 4.46 -6.66
C GLN A 86 -13.04 3.80 -6.15
N ARG A 87 -12.03 3.63 -7.02
CA ARG A 87 -10.73 3.07 -6.61
C ARG A 87 -10.01 3.94 -5.59
N ARG A 88 -10.03 5.26 -5.77
CA ARG A 88 -9.49 6.20 -4.78
C ARG A 88 -10.15 6.03 -3.41
N ALA A 89 -11.47 5.88 -3.36
CA ALA A 89 -12.16 5.69 -2.08
C ALA A 89 -11.66 4.45 -1.33
N THR A 90 -11.45 3.33 -2.03
CA THR A 90 -10.84 2.11 -1.46
C THR A 90 -9.42 2.35 -0.95
N VAL A 91 -8.59 3.09 -1.70
CA VAL A 91 -7.21 3.39 -1.30
C VAL A 91 -7.19 4.31 -0.07
N VAL A 92 -8.00 5.36 -0.06
CA VAL A 92 -8.10 6.30 1.07
C VAL A 92 -8.59 5.58 2.33
N ASP A 93 -9.63 4.74 2.21
CA ASP A 93 -10.14 3.93 3.32
C ASP A 93 -9.03 3.06 3.95
N PHE A 94 -8.24 2.38 3.12
CA PHE A 94 -7.10 1.59 3.59
C PHE A 94 -6.03 2.46 4.26
N ILE A 95 -5.71 3.62 3.69
CA ILE A 95 -4.70 4.52 4.26
C ILE A 95 -5.12 4.98 5.66
N GLU A 96 -6.35 5.47 5.78
CA GLU A 96 -6.87 6.05 7.02
C GLU A 96 -7.13 5.00 8.10
N ARG A 97 -7.64 3.82 7.72
CA ARG A 97 -8.10 2.80 8.68
C ARG A 97 -7.10 1.68 8.95
N ALA A 98 -6.11 1.48 8.08
CA ALA A 98 -5.14 0.38 8.23
C ALA A 98 -3.67 0.86 8.23
N TYR A 99 -3.26 1.66 7.25
CA TYR A 99 -1.85 2.06 7.09
C TYR A 99 -1.38 3.09 8.13
N GLN A 100 -2.14 4.17 8.34
CA GLN A 100 -1.80 5.20 9.33
C GLN A 100 -1.86 4.68 10.79
N PRO A 101 -2.88 3.89 11.19
CA PRO A 101 -2.92 3.35 12.54
C PRO A 101 -1.75 2.40 12.83
N ILE A 102 -1.36 1.54 11.88
CA ILE A 102 -0.28 0.58 12.14
C ILE A 102 1.11 1.23 12.17
N SER A 103 1.35 2.26 11.33
CA SER A 103 2.59 3.03 11.39
C SER A 103 2.73 3.80 12.70
N SER A 104 1.61 4.19 13.33
CA SER A 104 1.63 4.85 14.63
C SER A 104 2.18 3.98 15.76
N TRP A 105 2.16 2.64 15.64
CA TRP A 105 2.71 1.74 16.66
C TRP A 105 4.23 1.81 16.77
N GLN A 106 4.91 2.29 15.72
CA GLN A 106 6.36 2.46 15.71
C GLN A 106 6.80 3.78 16.37
N ARG A 107 5.86 4.69 16.69
CA ARG A 107 6.18 5.96 17.33
C ARG A 107 6.18 5.84 18.85
N PRO A 108 7.12 6.51 19.54
CA PRO A 108 6.96 6.83 20.94
C PRO A 108 5.65 7.61 21.15
N LEU A 109 4.86 7.26 22.16
CA LEU A 109 3.58 7.91 22.49
C LEU A 109 3.71 9.44 22.71
N THR A 110 4.94 9.92 22.91
CA THR A 110 5.31 11.31 23.23
C THR A 110 5.51 12.22 22.02
N ASP A 111 5.62 11.69 20.79
CA ASP A 111 5.88 12.51 19.59
C ASP A 111 4.82 12.28 18.49
N LYS A 112 3.73 13.04 18.59
CA LYS A 112 2.67 13.08 17.57
C LYS A 112 2.82 14.23 16.57
N SER A 113 3.79 15.13 16.75
CA SER A 113 3.93 16.34 15.94
C SER A 113 4.73 16.11 14.65
N ARG A 114 5.53 15.04 14.57
CA ARG A 114 6.28 14.68 13.36
C ARG A 114 5.37 14.05 12.28
N PRO A 115 5.53 14.43 10.99
CA PRO A 115 4.83 13.79 9.89
C PRO A 115 5.17 12.29 9.82
N TYR A 116 4.20 11.47 9.44
CA TYR A 116 4.29 10.00 9.34
C TYR A 116 5.40 9.47 8.41
N TRP A 117 6.01 10.33 7.58
CA TRP A 117 7.10 10.00 6.65
C TRP A 117 8.48 10.48 7.11
N ALA A 118 8.57 11.23 8.20
CA ALA A 118 9.82 11.80 8.70
C ALA A 118 10.48 10.83 9.69
N GLY A 119 11.16 9.81 9.16
CA GLY A 119 12.10 8.97 9.91
C GLY A 119 13.20 9.77 10.61
#